data_AF-A0A845V487-F1
#
_entry.id   AF-A0A845V487-F1
#
_cell.length_a   1.000
_cell.length_b   1.000
_cell.length_c   1.000
_cell.angle_alpha   90.00
_cell.angle_beta   90.00
_cell.angle_gamma   90.00
#
_symmetry.space_group_name_H-M   'P 1'
#
loop_
_entity.id
_entity.type
_entity.pdbx_description
1 polymer ?
#
loop_
_entity_poly.entity_id
_entity_poly.type
_entity_poly.pdbx_seq_one_letter_code
_entity_poly.pdbx_strand_id
1 'polypeptide(L)'
;MFRLTLTSLLLLMAAPLLAQDPPDDPAPPPPPIPEPLPPKIQDPDDQIQPQVVIRREEGRTVEEYSIGGAVYMVRIVPAAGPPYYLIDTTGDGNFDSRHDHMEPVRPAHWKIIEW
;
A
#
# COMPACT_ATOMS: atom_id res chain seq x y z
N MET A 1 -57.53 -12.60 25.39
CA MET A 1 -57.82 -11.76 26.58
C MET A 1 -57.68 -12.64 27.82
N PHE A 2 -56.64 -12.47 28.64
CA PHE A 2 -56.78 -12.60 30.11
C PHE A 2 -55.55 -11.97 30.80
N ARG A 3 -55.84 -10.97 31.63
CA ARG A 3 -54.95 -10.17 32.47
C ARG A 3 -54.72 -10.97 33.78
N LEU A 4 -53.48 -11.12 34.25
CA LEU A 4 -52.83 -10.34 35.33
C LEU A 4 -53.13 -10.88 36.77
N THR A 5 -52.07 -10.88 37.61
CA THR A 5 -51.92 -10.92 39.09
C THR A 5 -51.44 -12.24 39.75
N LEU A 6 -50.23 -12.31 40.34
CA LEU A 6 -49.76 -11.88 41.70
C LEU A 6 -50.17 -12.93 42.78
N THR A 7 -49.36 -13.59 43.64
CA THR A 7 -48.23 -13.17 44.50
C THR A 7 -47.68 -14.37 45.31
N SER A 8 -46.37 -14.34 45.65
CA SER A 8 -45.71 -14.76 46.91
C SER A 8 -45.47 -16.22 47.35
N LEU A 9 -44.26 -16.37 47.92
CA LEU A 9 -43.77 -17.36 48.91
C LEU A 9 -43.11 -18.62 48.31
N LEU A 10 -41.83 -18.97 48.51
CA LEU A 10 -41.07 -18.99 49.76
C LEU A 10 -39.55 -19.11 49.47
N LEU A 11 -38.79 -18.14 50.02
CA LEU A 11 -37.46 -18.21 50.65
C LEU A 11 -36.71 -19.57 50.63
N LEU A 12 -35.44 -19.57 50.19
CA LEU A 12 -34.24 -19.98 50.98
C LEU A 12 -33.05 -20.40 50.08
N MET A 13 -32.15 -19.46 49.78
CA MET A 13 -30.70 -19.78 49.74
C MET A 13 -29.90 -18.49 49.82
N ALA A 14 -29.61 -18.08 51.07
CA ALA A 14 -28.61 -17.09 51.37
C ALA A 14 -27.29 -17.83 51.64
N ALA A 15 -26.37 -17.79 50.68
CA ALA A 15 -24.95 -18.02 50.91
C ALA A 15 -24.21 -16.76 50.43
N PRO A 16 -23.18 -16.29 51.17
CA PRO A 16 -22.65 -14.96 50.98
C PRO A 16 -21.94 -14.91 49.62
N LEU A 17 -22.47 -14.07 48.74
CA LEU A 17 -21.75 -13.44 47.65
C LEU A 17 -20.67 -12.57 48.31
N LEU A 18 -19.57 -13.18 48.77
CA LEU A 18 -18.42 -12.43 49.24
C LEU A 18 -17.85 -11.67 48.04
N ALA A 19 -18.23 -10.39 48.01
CA ALA A 19 -17.49 -9.25 47.50
C ALA A 19 -16.27 -9.61 46.64
N GLN A 20 -16.44 -9.52 45.33
CA GLN A 20 -15.33 -9.06 44.50
C GLN A 20 -15.20 -7.57 44.80
N ASP A 21 -14.26 -7.19 45.67
CA ASP A 21 -13.86 -5.78 45.77
C ASP A 21 -13.39 -5.38 44.36
N PRO A 22 -14.10 -4.46 43.68
CA PRO A 22 -13.58 -3.85 42.47
C PRO A 22 -12.24 -3.23 42.85
N PRO A 23 -11.22 -3.25 41.97
CA PRO A 23 -10.02 -2.47 42.20
C PRO A 23 -10.43 -1.02 42.52
N ASP A 24 -10.09 -0.55 43.73
CA ASP A 24 -10.36 0.84 44.16
C ASP A 24 -9.61 1.85 43.28
N ASP A 25 -8.60 1.40 42.53
CA ASP A 25 -7.91 2.21 41.55
C ASP A 25 -8.65 2.17 40.20
N PRO A 26 -9.17 3.31 39.71
CA PRO A 26 -9.73 3.37 38.38
C PRO A 26 -8.66 2.96 37.36
N ALA A 27 -9.02 2.06 36.45
CA ALA A 27 -8.14 1.64 35.37
C ALA A 27 -7.59 2.88 34.65
N PRO A 28 -6.28 2.90 34.30
CA PRO A 28 -5.71 4.01 33.56
C PRO A 28 -6.51 4.22 32.26
N PRO A 29 -6.73 5.47 31.84
CA PRO A 29 -7.49 5.75 30.63
C PRO A 29 -6.84 5.03 29.44
N PRO A 30 -7.65 4.49 28.49
CA PRO A 30 -7.10 3.89 27.29
C PRO A 30 -6.22 4.90 26.54
N PRO A 31 -5.16 4.43 25.87
CA PRO A 31 -4.31 5.32 25.08
C PRO A 31 -5.15 6.09 24.06
N PRO A 32 -4.81 7.35 23.75
CA PRO A 32 -5.50 8.12 22.73
C PRO A 32 -5.50 7.35 21.41
N ILE A 33 -6.66 7.24 20.76
CA ILE A 33 -6.73 6.72 19.39
C ILE A 33 -5.96 7.71 18.52
N PRO A 34 -4.95 7.27 17.74
CA PRO A 34 -4.26 8.14 16.81
C PRO A 34 -5.27 8.82 15.89
N GLU A 35 -5.21 10.14 15.78
CA GLU A 35 -6.02 10.87 14.82
C GLU A 35 -5.76 10.32 13.40
N PRO A 36 -6.78 10.21 12.54
CA PRO A 36 -6.56 9.81 11.16
C PRO A 36 -5.58 10.78 10.51
N LEU A 37 -4.56 10.23 9.86
CA LEU A 37 -3.60 11.04 9.11
C LEU A 37 -4.36 11.95 8.13
N PRO A 38 -3.97 13.23 8.02
CA PRO A 38 -4.56 14.10 7.02
C PRO A 38 -4.36 13.49 5.62
N PRO A 39 -5.33 13.68 4.70
CA PRO A 39 -5.21 13.14 3.34
C PRO A 39 -3.92 13.64 2.70
N LYS A 40 -3.18 12.74 2.06
CA LYS A 40 -1.98 13.11 1.29
C LYS A 40 -2.44 14.07 0.17
N ILE A 41 -1.93 15.31 0.20
CA ILE A 41 -2.04 16.21 -0.95
C ILE A 41 -1.20 15.58 -2.05
N GLN A 42 -1.83 15.18 -3.15
CA GLN A 42 -1.12 14.71 -4.33
C GLN A 42 -0.57 15.95 -5.04
N ASP A 43 0.76 16.10 -5.07
CA ASP A 43 1.38 17.13 -5.88
C ASP A 43 1.05 16.84 -7.36
N PRO A 44 0.73 17.85 -8.19
CA PRO A 44 0.53 17.66 -9.63
C PRO A 44 1.74 16.97 -10.29
N ASP A 45 2.94 17.21 -9.78
CA ASP A 45 4.18 16.59 -10.23
C ASP A 45 4.26 15.08 -9.90
N ASP A 46 3.54 14.58 -8.88
CA ASP A 46 3.46 13.13 -8.59
C ASP A 46 2.80 12.36 -9.74
N GLN A 47 1.97 13.00 -10.57
CA GLN A 47 1.33 12.36 -11.73
C GLN A 47 2.28 12.20 -12.93
N ILE A 48 3.34 13.02 -12.99
CA ILE A 48 4.28 13.06 -14.12
C ILE A 48 5.52 12.20 -13.83
N GLN A 49 5.72 11.79 -12.58
CA GLN A 49 6.85 10.95 -12.20
C GLN A 49 6.74 9.53 -12.81
N PRO A 50 7.83 8.99 -13.38
CA PRO A 50 7.88 7.60 -13.81
C PRO A 50 7.65 6.66 -12.62
N GLN A 51 6.72 5.73 -12.79
CA GLN A 51 6.42 4.67 -11.82
C GLN A 51 7.03 3.35 -12.29
N VAL A 52 7.60 2.59 -11.36
CA VAL A 52 8.19 1.26 -11.61
C VAL A 52 7.48 0.20 -10.78
N VAL A 53 6.99 -0.84 -11.45
CA VAL A 53 6.44 -2.05 -10.82
C VAL A 53 7.38 -3.23 -11.07
N ILE A 54 7.88 -3.83 -10.00
CA ILE A 54 8.82 -4.95 -10.07
C ILE A 54 8.10 -6.24 -9.68
N ARG A 55 8.05 -7.21 -10.60
CA ARG A 55 7.50 -8.55 -10.38
C ARG A 55 8.61 -9.59 -10.50
N ARG A 56 8.66 -10.52 -9.56
CA ARG A 56 9.59 -11.64 -9.59
C ARG A 56 8.83 -12.89 -9.98
N GLU A 57 9.26 -13.52 -11.07
CA GLU A 57 8.65 -14.71 -11.64
C GLU A 57 9.67 -15.86 -11.65
N GLU A 58 9.20 -17.08 -11.91
CA GLU A 58 10.10 -18.22 -12.03
C GLU A 58 11.03 -18.02 -13.24
N GLY A 59 12.33 -17.94 -12.98
CA GLY A 59 13.35 -17.78 -14.02
C GLY A 59 13.53 -16.37 -14.58
N ARG A 60 12.85 -15.33 -14.07
CA ARG A 60 13.07 -13.92 -14.49
C ARG A 60 12.54 -12.88 -13.51
N THR A 61 13.05 -11.65 -13.60
CA THR A 61 12.46 -10.45 -12.99
C THR A 61 11.92 -9.54 -14.09
N VAL A 62 10.72 -9.01 -13.89
CA VAL A 62 10.05 -8.10 -14.83
C VAL A 62 9.89 -6.75 -14.13
N GLU A 63 10.46 -5.70 -14.74
CA GLU A 63 10.34 -4.32 -14.29
C GLU A 63 9.51 -3.55 -15.33
N GLU A 64 8.33 -3.08 -14.94
CA GLU A 64 7.38 -2.37 -15.79
C GLU A 64 7.42 -0.88 -15.45
N TYR A 65 7.70 -0.05 -16.45
CA TYR A 65 7.85 1.39 -16.34
C TYR A 65 6.65 2.08 -16.97
N SER A 66 6.01 2.94 -16.19
CA SER A 66 4.84 3.69 -16.61
C SER A 66 4.96 5.18 -16.31
N ILE A 67 4.33 6.01 -17.11
CA ILE A 67 4.24 7.46 -16.91
C ILE A 67 2.82 7.91 -17.26
N GLY A 68 2.20 8.72 -16.41
CA GLY A 68 0.80 9.15 -16.63
C GLY A 68 -0.20 7.99 -16.76
N GLY A 69 0.09 6.82 -16.20
CA GLY A 69 -0.76 5.63 -16.29
C GLY A 69 -0.56 4.76 -17.53
N ALA A 70 0.33 5.14 -18.45
CA ALA A 70 0.67 4.34 -19.63
C ALA A 70 2.03 3.64 -19.44
N VAL A 71 2.08 2.33 -19.72
CA VAL A 71 3.33 1.56 -19.73
C VAL A 71 4.06 1.87 -21.02
N TYR A 72 5.27 2.41 -20.93
CA TYR A 72 6.09 2.73 -22.10
C TYR A 72 7.26 1.76 -22.27
N MET A 73 7.63 1.03 -21.21
CA MET A 73 8.77 0.14 -21.24
C MET A 73 8.65 -1.00 -20.24
N VAL A 74 9.12 -2.18 -20.66
CA VAL A 74 9.28 -3.35 -19.79
C VAL A 74 10.70 -3.86 -19.92
N ARG A 75 11.41 -3.95 -18.79
CA ARG A 75 12.73 -4.58 -18.71
C ARG A 75 12.57 -5.99 -18.15
N ILE A 76 13.13 -6.96 -18.85
CA ILE A 76 13.11 -8.36 -18.44
C ILE A 76 14.54 -8.79 -18.13
N VAL A 77 14.76 -9.21 -16.89
CA VAL A 77 16.03 -9.74 -16.40
C VAL A 77 15.89 -11.27 -16.26
N PRO A 78 16.31 -12.07 -17.24
CA PRO A 78 16.24 -13.53 -17.16
C PRO A 78 17.22 -14.07 -16.10
N ALA A 79 16.95 -15.26 -15.56
CA ALA A 79 17.84 -15.93 -14.61
C ALA A 79 19.20 -16.30 -15.22
N ALA A 80 19.24 -16.53 -16.53
CA ALA A 80 20.45 -16.75 -17.29
C ALA A 80 20.40 -15.91 -18.58
N GLY A 81 21.45 -15.13 -18.82
CA GLY A 81 21.59 -14.25 -19.98
C GLY A 81 21.41 -12.76 -19.65
N PRO A 82 21.64 -11.88 -20.63
CA PRO A 82 21.51 -10.44 -20.45
C PRO A 82 20.04 -10.01 -20.36
N PRO A 83 19.76 -8.87 -19.70
CA PRO A 83 18.44 -8.28 -19.72
C PRO A 83 18.09 -7.75 -21.12
N TYR A 84 16.80 -7.68 -21.43
CA TYR A 84 16.29 -7.06 -22.64
C TYR A 84 15.09 -6.17 -22.32
N TYR A 85 14.75 -5.28 -23.26
CA TYR A 85 13.75 -4.24 -23.10
C TYR A 85 12.68 -4.37 -24.17
N LEU A 86 11.43 -4.19 -23.80
CA LEU A 86 10.31 -3.99 -24.70
C LEU A 86 9.92 -2.52 -24.57
N ILE A 87 9.87 -1.79 -25.69
CA ILE A 87 9.59 -0.34 -25.68
C ILE A 87 8.42 -0.08 -26.62
N ASP A 88 7.42 0.63 -26.10
CA ASP A 88 6.36 1.25 -26.89
C ASP A 88 6.84 2.65 -27.31
N THR A 89 7.01 2.83 -28.61
CA THR A 89 7.50 4.09 -29.19
C THR A 89 6.36 4.97 -29.69
N THR A 90 5.16 4.41 -29.84
CA THR A 90 3.99 5.10 -30.41
C THR A 90 2.96 5.51 -29.35
N GLY A 91 3.03 4.92 -28.16
CA GLY A 91 2.11 5.15 -27.05
C GLY A 91 0.74 4.49 -27.23
N ASP A 92 0.64 3.47 -28.09
CA ASP A 92 -0.60 2.74 -28.37
C ASP A 92 -0.84 1.57 -27.39
N GLY A 93 0.13 1.29 -26.51
CA GLY A 93 0.10 0.18 -25.55
C GLY A 93 0.63 -1.14 -26.10
N ASN A 94 1.06 -1.20 -27.37
CA ASN A 94 1.77 -2.33 -27.93
C ASN A 94 3.28 -2.04 -27.97
N PHE A 95 4.08 -3.06 -27.69
CA PHE A 95 5.53 -2.92 -27.76
C PHE A 95 6.00 -3.10 -29.21
N ASP A 96 6.52 -2.02 -29.80
CA ASP A 96 6.97 -2.00 -31.20
C ASP A 96 8.27 -2.80 -31.41
N SER A 97 9.11 -2.86 -30.38
CA SER A 97 10.47 -3.35 -30.54
C SER A 97 11.06 -3.99 -29.28
N ARG A 98 11.80 -5.08 -29.50
CA ARG A 98 12.68 -5.70 -28.50
C ARG A 98 14.10 -5.18 -28.69
N HIS A 99 14.69 -4.71 -27.61
CA HIS A 99 16.06 -4.21 -27.57
C HIS A 99 16.89 -5.04 -26.59
N ASP A 100 18.06 -5.51 -27.02
CA ASP A 100 18.98 -6.25 -26.13
C ASP A 100 19.80 -5.31 -25.23
N HIS A 101 19.83 -4.02 -25.56
CA HIS A 101 20.45 -2.97 -24.78
C HIS A 101 19.70 -1.66 -24.98
N MET A 102 19.65 -0.82 -23.94
CA MET A 102 19.33 0.59 -24.16
C MET A 102 20.53 1.26 -24.82
N GLU A 103 20.26 2.14 -25.78
CA GLU A 103 21.30 3.07 -26.21
C GLU A 103 21.80 3.89 -25.00
N PRO A 104 23.13 4.08 -24.89
CA PRO A 104 23.68 4.84 -23.78
C PRO A 104 23.10 6.25 -23.79
N VAL A 105 22.50 6.65 -22.67
CA VAL A 105 22.04 8.02 -22.46
C VAL A 105 23.27 8.92 -22.58
N ARG A 106 23.23 9.87 -23.53
CA ARG A 106 24.28 10.88 -23.66
C ARG A 106 24.32 11.72 -22.38
N PRO A 107 25.47 11.82 -21.69
CA PRO A 107 25.54 12.61 -20.47
C PRO A 107 25.20 14.08 -20.76
N ALA A 108 24.52 14.72 -19.81
CA ALA A 108 24.34 16.15 -19.84
C ALA A 108 25.71 16.85 -19.74
N HIS A 109 25.94 17.84 -20.59
CA HIS A 109 27.11 18.70 -20.51
C HIS A 109 26.66 20.04 -19.91
N TRP A 110 27.30 20.48 -18.83
CA TRP A 110 27.11 21.83 -18.30
C TRP A 110 28.20 22.75 -18.84
N LYS A 111 27.79 23.93 -19.30
CA LYS A 111 28.72 25.01 -19.68
C LYS A 111 29.26 25.62 -18.39
N ILE A 112 30.54 25.36 -18.11
CA ILE A 112 31.19 25.87 -16.89
C ILE A 112 31.59 27.34 -17.06
N ILE A 113 32.12 27.72 -18.24
CA ILE A 113 32.51 29.09 -18.59
C ILE A 113 32.24 29.32 -20.09
N GLU A 114 31.77 30.52 -20.43
CA GLU A 114 31.71 31.09 -21.78
C GLU A 114 32.33 32.49 -21.72
N TRP A 115 33.12 32.85 -22.73
CA TRP A 115 33.79 34.14 -22.85
C TRP A 115 33.43 34.81 -24.17
#